data_AF-A0A370P8D7-F1
#
_entry.id   AF-A0A370P8D7-F1
#
_cell.length_a   1.000
_cell.length_b   1.000
_cell.length_c   1.000
_cell.angle_alpha   90.00
_cell.angle_beta   90.00
_cell.angle_gamma   90.00
#
_symmetry.space_group_name_H-M   'P 1'
#
loop_
_entity.id
_entity.type
_entity.pdbx_description
1 polymer ?
#
loop_
_entity_poly.entity_id
_entity_poly.type
_entity_poly.pdbx_seq_one_letter_code
_entity_poly.pdbx_strand_id
1 'polypeptide(L)'
;MSTLQPSVNRALVLHPGGTFTHSERRIPTIESDRDVLVRVVATGLCGSDHGKLGRYEVAQPVILAHESSGVIVATGGNVHGLKFNDRVALKPRNPCNVCPYCRSGRYNLYTFDSLESHCIMEKLLLV
;
A
#
# COMPACT_ATOMS: atom_id res chain seq x y z
N MET A 1 -7.72 -15.68 -23.28
CA MET A 1 -6.80 -14.65 -23.80
C MET A 1 -5.76 -14.40 -22.72
N SER A 2 -4.55 -14.94 -22.89
CA SER A 2 -3.45 -14.78 -21.93
C SER A 2 -2.90 -13.36 -22.06
N THR A 3 -3.26 -12.49 -21.12
CA THR A 3 -2.61 -11.18 -20.99
C THR A 3 -1.20 -11.42 -20.50
N LEU A 4 -0.21 -11.00 -21.30
CA LEU A 4 1.21 -10.94 -20.96
C LEU A 4 1.35 -10.32 -19.57
N GLN A 5 1.60 -11.15 -18.55
CA GLN A 5 2.04 -10.62 -17.26
C GLN A 5 3.44 -10.06 -17.48
N PRO A 6 3.71 -8.80 -17.07
CA PRO A 6 5.07 -8.26 -17.10
C PRO A 6 6.02 -9.25 -16.42
N SER A 7 7.23 -9.44 -16.95
CA SER A 7 8.23 -10.29 -16.28
C SER A 7 8.91 -9.58 -15.10
N VAL A 8 8.71 -8.27 -14.97
CA VAL A 8 9.32 -7.39 -13.97
C VAL A 8 8.31 -6.37 -13.44
N ASN A 9 8.41 -6.06 -12.15
CA ASN A 9 7.68 -4.98 -11.48
C ASN A 9 8.56 -3.73 -11.47
N ARG A 10 8.13 -2.67 -12.15
CA ARG A 10 8.86 -1.40 -12.17
C ARG A 10 8.36 -0.51 -11.03
N ALA A 11 9.29 -0.08 -10.18
CA ALA A 11 8.97 0.69 -8.99
C ALA A 11 9.79 1.98 -8.93
N LEU A 12 9.16 3.07 -8.49
CA LEU A 12 9.84 4.30 -8.10
C LEU A 12 10.13 4.24 -6.59
N VAL A 13 11.40 4.31 -6.23
CA VAL A 13 11.85 4.24 -4.84
C VAL A 13 12.21 5.64 -4.38
N LEU A 14 11.53 6.12 -3.34
CA LEU A 14 11.83 7.36 -2.63
C LEU A 14 12.87 7.07 -1.54
N HIS A 15 13.97 7.80 -1.57
CA HIS A 15 15.04 7.74 -0.58
C HIS A 15 14.91 8.85 0.46
N PRO A 16 15.55 8.69 1.64
CA PRO A 16 15.72 9.79 2.58
C PRO A 16 16.28 11.04 1.88
N GLY A 17 15.75 12.21 2.24
CA GLY A 17 16.11 13.47 1.60
C GLY A 17 15.38 13.78 0.29
N GLY A 18 14.38 12.98 -0.12
CA GLY A 18 13.44 13.38 -1.19
C GLY A 18 13.86 13.03 -2.61
N THR A 19 14.87 12.16 -2.78
CA THR A 19 15.35 11.74 -4.11
C THR A 19 14.70 10.44 -4.56
N PHE A 20 14.56 10.25 -5.87
CA PHE A 20 13.94 9.05 -6.44
C PHE A 20 14.89 8.26 -7.33
N THR A 21 14.75 6.94 -7.30
CA THR A 21 15.40 6.04 -8.26
C THR A 21 14.38 5.08 -8.86
N HIS A 22 14.48 4.83 -10.16
CA HIS A 22 13.79 3.71 -10.80
C HIS A 22 14.46 2.39 -10.43
N SER A 23 13.66 1.36 -10.11
CA SER A 23 14.15 0.00 -9.85
C SER A 23 13.25 -1.02 -10.52
N GLU A 24 13.84 -2.07 -11.09
CA GLU A 24 13.12 -3.27 -11.50
C GLU A 24 13.17 -4.30 -10.36
N ARG A 25 12.03 -4.87 -10.02
CA ARG A 25 11.83 -5.81 -8.93
C ARG A 25 11.08 -7.03 -9.43
N ARG A 26 11.12 -8.10 -8.64
CA ARG A 26 10.26 -9.26 -8.89
C ARG A 26 8.81 -8.88 -8.63
N ILE A 27 7.90 -9.42 -9.42
CA ILE A 27 6.48 -9.35 -9.10
C ILE A 27 6.28 -10.04 -7.75
N PRO A 28 5.64 -9.38 -6.77
CA PRO A 28 5.35 -10.01 -5.50
C PRO A 28 4.37 -11.17 -5.66
N THR A 29 4.54 -12.20 -4.85
CA THR A 29 3.60 -13.32 -4.76
C THR A 29 2.75 -13.18 -3.52
N ILE A 30 1.55 -13.75 -3.53
CA ILE A 30 0.71 -13.87 -2.33
C ILE A 30 1.48 -14.64 -1.25
N GLU A 31 1.71 -14.03 -0.09
CA GLU A 31 2.42 -14.63 1.05
C GLU A 31 1.46 -15.04 2.17
N SER A 32 0.34 -14.32 2.32
CA SER A 32 -0.74 -14.59 3.27
C SER A 32 -2.07 -14.85 2.55
N ASP A 33 -2.89 -15.69 3.17
CA ASP A 33 -4.30 -15.89 2.86
C ASP A 33 -5.16 -14.61 2.88
N ARG A 34 -4.66 -13.49 3.44
CA ARG A 34 -5.31 -12.18 3.45
C ARG A 34 -4.75 -11.19 2.43
N ASP A 35 -3.73 -11.57 1.68
CA ASP A 35 -3.10 -10.66 0.72
C ASP A 35 -3.98 -10.46 -0.52
N VAL A 36 -3.86 -9.29 -1.12
CA VAL A 36 -4.43 -8.96 -2.42
C VAL A 36 -3.31 -8.44 -3.32
N LEU A 37 -3.14 -9.08 -4.47
CA LEU A 37 -2.19 -8.65 -5.49
C LEU A 37 -2.91 -7.75 -6.48
N VAL A 38 -2.46 -6.51 -6.59
CA VAL A 38 -3.07 -5.48 -7.44
C VAL A 38 -2.08 -5.04 -8.50
N ARG A 39 -2.49 -5.08 -9.77
CA ARG A 39 -1.80 -4.41 -10.87
C ARG A 39 -2.17 -2.94 -10.87
N VAL A 40 -1.23 -2.09 -10.50
CA VAL A 40 -1.39 -0.64 -10.50
C VAL A 40 -1.60 -0.16 -11.93
N VAL A 41 -2.61 0.68 -12.12
CA VAL A 41 -2.94 1.31 -13.41
C VAL A 41 -2.56 2.78 -13.39
N ALA A 42 -2.75 3.44 -12.26
CA ALA A 42 -2.39 4.84 -12.07
C ALA A 42 -2.02 5.12 -10.61
N THR A 43 -1.06 6.02 -10.42
CA THR A 43 -0.67 6.55 -9.12
C THR A 43 -0.55 8.06 -9.19
N GLY A 44 -1.07 8.75 -8.18
CA GLY A 44 -0.88 10.18 -7.97
C GLY A 44 0.47 10.49 -7.34
N LEU A 45 0.94 11.71 -7.53
CA LEU A 45 2.05 12.28 -6.78
C LEU A 45 1.48 13.22 -5.72
N CYS A 46 1.84 12.96 -4.47
CA CYS A 46 1.39 13.74 -3.33
C CYS A 46 2.48 14.70 -2.86
N GLY A 47 2.10 15.77 -2.16
CA GLY A 47 3.07 16.67 -1.51
C GLY A 47 3.96 15.94 -0.49
N SER A 48 3.48 14.85 0.11
CA SER A 48 4.24 13.98 1.01
C SER A 48 5.36 13.18 0.32
N ASP A 49 5.29 13.00 -1.00
CA ASP A 49 6.31 12.27 -1.76
C ASP A 49 7.65 13.03 -1.84
N HIS A 50 7.69 14.31 -1.45
CA HIS A 50 8.95 15.05 -1.26
C HIS A 50 9.87 14.46 -0.16
N GLY A 51 9.44 13.38 0.52
CA GLY A 51 10.21 12.74 1.58
C GLY A 51 10.05 13.40 2.94
N LYS A 52 9.29 14.49 3.02
CA LYS A 52 9.01 15.20 4.27
C LYS A 52 7.67 15.91 4.26
N LEU A 53 6.89 15.72 5.32
CA LEU A 53 5.65 16.45 5.59
C LEU A 53 5.61 16.85 7.06
N GLY A 54 5.95 18.12 7.35
CA GLY A 54 6.06 18.61 8.71
C GLY A 54 7.12 17.84 9.51
N ARG A 55 6.69 17.19 10.60
CA ARG A 55 7.56 16.34 11.45
C ARG A 55 7.81 14.94 10.89
N TYR A 56 7.10 14.54 9.84
CA TYR A 56 7.21 13.20 9.26
C TYR A 56 8.25 13.23 8.15
N GLU A 57 9.22 12.32 8.21
CA GLU A 57 10.32 12.23 7.27
C GLU A 57 10.56 10.77 6.88
N VAL A 58 10.87 10.53 5.61
CA VAL A 58 11.19 9.20 5.10
C VAL A 58 12.56 8.79 5.66
N ALA A 59 12.54 7.89 6.63
CA ALA A 59 13.75 7.42 7.32
C ALA A 59 14.50 6.31 6.55
N GLN A 60 13.82 5.60 5.65
CA GLN A 60 14.37 4.50 4.85
C GLN A 60 13.77 4.51 3.45
N PRO A 61 14.43 3.90 2.46
CA PRO A 61 13.89 3.83 1.10
C PRO A 61 12.51 3.14 1.06
N VAL A 62 11.53 3.80 0.46
CA VAL A 62 10.15 3.30 0.31
C VAL A 62 9.72 3.28 -1.15
N ILE A 63 8.91 2.28 -1.54
CA ILE A 63 8.26 2.28 -2.85
C ILE A 63 7.12 3.29 -2.79
N LEU A 64 7.14 4.26 -3.70
CA LEU A 64 6.01 5.17 -3.89
C LEU A 64 4.83 4.44 -4.49
N ALA A 65 3.63 4.80 -4.03
CA ALA A 65 2.32 4.47 -4.63
C ALA A 65 1.19 4.63 -3.60
N HIS A 66 1.29 5.56 -2.64
CA HIS A 66 0.29 5.65 -1.56
C HIS A 66 -1.03 6.32 -2.00
N GLU A 67 -1.09 6.85 -3.23
CA GLU A 67 -2.27 7.39 -3.90
C GLU A 67 -2.56 6.62 -5.20
N SER A 68 -2.86 5.32 -5.10
CA SER A 68 -2.92 4.44 -6.28
C SER A 68 -4.27 3.81 -6.54
N SER A 69 -4.50 3.45 -7.79
CA SER A 69 -5.62 2.62 -8.24
C SER A 69 -5.17 1.56 -9.23
N GLY A 70 -5.89 0.44 -9.25
CA GLY A 70 -5.49 -0.71 -10.05
C GLY A 70 -6.56 -1.77 -10.19
N VAL A 71 -6.13 -2.95 -10.65
CA VAL A 71 -6.97 -4.11 -10.91
C VAL A 71 -6.44 -5.30 -10.13
N ILE A 72 -7.33 -6.02 -9.44
CA ILE A 72 -6.96 -7.24 -8.71
C ILE A 72 -6.56 -8.34 -9.69
N VAL A 73 -5.38 -8.92 -9.48
CA VAL A 73 -4.83 -10.02 -10.29
C VAL A 73 -4.69 -11.33 -9.53
N ALA A 74 -4.64 -11.30 -8.20
CA ALA A 74 -4.72 -12.49 -7.34
C ALA A 74 -5.17 -12.12 -5.93
N THR A 75 -5.70 -13.09 -5.18
CA THR A 75 -6.10 -12.95 -3.78
C THR A 75 -5.66 -14.17 -2.99
N GLY A 76 -5.39 -13.98 -1.70
CA GLY A 76 -5.29 -15.09 -0.75
C GLY A 76 -6.64 -15.76 -0.50
N GLY A 77 -6.62 -16.96 0.09
CA GLY A 77 -7.81 -17.80 0.27
C GLY A 77 -8.87 -17.26 1.25
N ASN A 78 -8.48 -16.38 2.16
CA ASN A 78 -9.35 -15.76 3.18
C ASN A 78 -9.75 -14.32 2.81
N VAL A 79 -9.53 -13.90 1.57
CA VAL A 79 -10.04 -12.63 1.05
C VAL A 79 -11.50 -12.82 0.64
N HIS A 80 -12.38 -11.95 1.15
CA HIS A 80 -13.82 -11.95 0.85
C HIS A 80 -14.25 -10.61 0.27
N GLY A 81 -15.25 -10.63 -0.61
CA GLY A 81 -15.82 -9.42 -1.21
C GLY A 81 -14.97 -8.74 -2.30
N LEU A 82 -13.79 -9.28 -2.60
CA LEU A 82 -12.89 -8.84 -3.67
C LEU A 82 -12.59 -10.04 -4.57
N LYS A 83 -12.57 -9.83 -5.89
CA LYS A 83 -12.28 -10.90 -6.86
C LYS A 83 -11.38 -10.42 -7.99
N PHE A 84 -10.84 -11.39 -8.72
CA PHE A 84 -10.07 -11.14 -9.94
C PHE A 84 -10.80 -10.15 -10.86
N ASN A 85 -10.05 -9.20 -11.41
CA ASN A 85 -10.50 -8.14 -12.33
C ASN A 85 -11.35 -7.02 -11.70
N ASP A 86 -11.59 -7.02 -10.39
CA ASP A 86 -12.18 -5.86 -9.72
C ASP A 86 -11.23 -4.65 -9.77
N ARG A 87 -11.82 -3.46 -9.94
CA ARG A 87 -11.10 -2.18 -9.87
C ARG A 87 -11.08 -1.70 -8.43
N VAL A 88 -9.89 -1.35 -7.94
CA VAL A 88 -9.69 -0.95 -6.55
C VAL A 88 -8.92 0.37 -6.46
N ALA A 89 -9.30 1.19 -5.48
CA ALA A 89 -8.49 2.30 -4.99
C ALA A 89 -7.78 1.85 -3.72
N LEU A 90 -6.53 2.28 -3.56
CA LEU A 90 -5.65 1.79 -2.52
C LEU A 90 -5.62 2.77 -1.37
N LYS A 91 -6.02 2.30 -0.20
CA LYS A 91 -5.95 3.06 1.04
C LYS A 91 -4.75 2.57 1.83
N PRO A 92 -3.70 3.39 2.03
CA PRO A 92 -2.50 2.95 2.74
C PRO A 92 -2.80 2.51 4.18
N ARG A 93 -3.86 3.05 4.80
CA ARG A 93 -4.13 2.91 6.23
C ARG A 93 -5.33 2.02 6.53
N ASN A 94 -5.09 0.89 7.23
CA ASN A 94 -6.15 -0.01 7.65
C ASN A 94 -6.64 0.32 9.07
N PRO A 95 -7.95 0.50 9.32
CA PRO A 95 -8.48 0.59 10.67
C PRO A 95 -8.30 -0.74 11.43
N CYS A 96 -7.85 -0.69 12.67
CA CYS A 96 -7.75 -1.91 13.49
C CYS A 96 -9.10 -2.41 14.03
N ASN A 97 -10.14 -1.58 13.94
CA ASN A 97 -11.50 -1.84 14.42
C ASN A 97 -11.64 -2.14 15.93
N VAL A 98 -10.56 -2.12 16.70
CA VAL A 98 -10.57 -2.42 18.15
C VAL A 98 -10.25 -1.23 19.05
N CYS A 99 -9.56 -0.20 18.55
CA CYS A 99 -9.18 0.95 19.37
C CYS A 99 -10.34 1.94 19.60
N PRO A 100 -10.27 2.82 20.62
CA PRO A 100 -11.31 3.80 20.91
C PRO A 100 -11.65 4.72 19.73
N TYR A 101 -10.66 5.05 18.89
CA TYR A 101 -10.87 5.84 17.68
C TYR A 101 -11.68 5.10 16.62
N CYS A 102 -11.31 3.86 16.30
CA CYS A 102 -12.07 3.05 15.34
C CYS A 102 -13.50 2.80 15.82
N ARG A 103 -13.68 2.43 17.10
CA ARG A 103 -15.00 2.18 17.69
C ARG A 103 -15.89 3.43 17.76
N SER A 104 -15.30 4.62 17.84
CA SER A 104 -16.04 5.90 17.79
C SER A 104 -16.24 6.45 16.37
N GLY A 105 -15.95 5.66 15.32
CA GLY A 105 -16.07 6.08 13.92
C GLY A 105 -14.95 7.03 13.45
N ARG A 106 -14.00 7.37 14.32
CA ARG A 106 -12.87 8.27 14.06
C ARG A 106 -11.61 7.50 13.69
N TYR A 107 -11.73 6.47 12.85
CA TYR A 107 -10.63 5.58 12.48
C TYR A 107 -9.48 6.27 11.74
N ASN A 108 -9.69 7.50 11.26
CA ASN A 108 -8.65 8.36 10.71
C ASN A 108 -7.67 8.85 11.77
N LEU A 109 -8.07 8.86 13.05
CA LEU A 109 -7.23 9.25 14.17
C LEU A 109 -6.44 8.07 14.72
N TYR A 110 -5.31 8.39 15.34
CA TYR A 110 -4.45 7.44 16.01
C TYR A 110 -3.56 8.16 17.03
N THR A 111 -3.20 7.45 18.09
CA THR A 111 -2.20 7.89 19.05
C THR A 111 -0.87 7.23 18.74
N PHE A 112 0.21 8.01 18.85
CA PHE A 112 1.59 7.54 18.75
C PHE A 112 2.16 7.06 20.11
N ASP A 113 1.35 7.11 21.17
CA ASP A 113 1.82 6.81 22.52
C ASP A 113 1.86 5.31 22.80
N SER A 114 3.10 4.86 23.08
CA SER A 114 3.51 3.66 23.81
C SER A 114 2.82 2.32 23.48
N LEU A 115 3.62 1.45 22.85
CA LEU A 115 3.61 -0.02 22.93
C LEU A 115 2.56 -0.83 22.17
N GLU A 116 1.45 -0.27 21.67
CA GLU A 116 0.55 -1.03 20.78
C GLU A 116 -0.07 -0.16 19.66
N SER A 117 0.66 0.01 18.56
CA SER A 117 0.16 0.62 17.32
C SER A 117 -0.77 -0.34 16.58
N HIS A 118 -2.05 -0.35 16.92
CA HIS A 118 -3.02 -1.31 16.36
C HIS A 118 -3.42 -0.99 14.90
N CYS A 119 -3.45 0.28 14.50
CA CYS A 119 -3.81 0.68 13.13
C CYS A 119 -2.56 0.68 12.25
N ILE A 120 -2.23 -0.47 11.69
CA ILE A 120 -1.07 -0.65 10.80
C ILE A 120 -1.44 -0.36 9.33
N MET A 121 -0.41 -0.07 8.54
CA MET A 121 -0.50 -0.17 7.09
C MET A 121 -0.62 -1.67 6.78
N GLU A 122 -1.72 -2.10 6.16
CA GLU A 122 -1.77 -3.48 5.65
C GLU A 122 -0.74 -3.63 4.54
N LYS A 123 -0.08 -4.79 4.51
CA LYS A 123 0.79 -5.16 3.40
C LYS A 123 -0.09 -5.37 2.17
N LEU A 124 -0.19 -4.33 1.36
CA LEU A 124 -0.72 -4.44 0.03
C LEU A 124 0.44 -4.71 -0.92
N LEU A 125 0.38 -5.83 -1.65
CA LEU A 125 1.39 -6.20 -2.62
C LEU A 125 1.04 -5.53 -3.96
N LEU A 126 1.87 -4.57 -4.36
CA LEU A 126 1.68 -3.76 -5.56
C LEU A 126 2.51 -4.30 -6.72
N VAL A 127 1.85 -4.52 -7.87
CA VAL A 127 2.42 -4.89 -9.17
C VAL A 127 2.38 -3.71 -10.12
#